data_AF-K1RR75-F1
#
_entry.id   AF-K1RR75-F1
#
_cell.length_a   1.000
_cell.length_b   1.000
_cell.length_c   1.000
_cell.angle_alpha   90.00
_cell.angle_beta   90.00
_cell.angle_gamma   90.00
#
_symmetry.space_group_name_H-M   'P 1'
#
loop_
_entity.id
_entity.type
_entity.pdbx_description
1 polymer ?
#
loop_
_entity_poly.entity_id
_entity_poly.type
_entity_poly.pdbx_seq_one_letter_code
_entity_poly.pdbx_strand_id
1 'polypeptide(L)'
;MEPDHSGSLMRLAQKYPEMKIVGNAKTFTLIKQFFGTGALSEDRMLEVGERDTLSLGLHRLRFLLAPMVHWPEVMTAYEETEKILFSADAFGRFGSLERTARAPWAPQARRYYYNIVGKYGAQVQALLKKNTPRWR
;
A
#
# COMPACT_ATOMS: atom_id res chain seq x y z
N MET A 1 -2.22 -4.38 5.07
CA MET A 1 -3.04 -5.35 5.83
C MET A 1 -3.30 -4.89 7.26
N GLU A 2 -2.80 -3.71 7.65
CA GLU A 2 -3.30 -3.06 8.85
C GLU A 2 -4.84 -2.89 8.78
N PRO A 3 -5.59 -3.16 9.88
CA PRO A 3 -7.04 -3.23 9.84
C PRO A 3 -7.77 -1.95 9.43
N ASP A 4 -7.17 -0.77 9.58
CA ASP A 4 -7.74 0.51 9.14
C ASP A 4 -7.75 0.66 7.60
N HIS A 5 -6.95 -0.13 6.88
CA HIS A 5 -6.97 -0.21 5.42
C HIS A 5 -7.68 -1.47 4.89
N SER A 6 -7.48 -2.62 5.56
CA SER A 6 -8.00 -3.91 5.08
C SER A 6 -9.25 -4.42 5.81
N GLY A 7 -9.81 -3.66 6.76
CA GLY A 7 -10.95 -4.11 7.57
C GLY A 7 -12.19 -4.48 6.75
N SER A 8 -12.35 -3.93 5.55
CA SER A 8 -13.46 -4.27 4.63
C SER A 8 -13.10 -5.29 3.55
N LEU A 9 -11.86 -5.82 3.54
CA LEU A 9 -11.36 -6.69 2.46
C LEU A 9 -12.24 -7.92 2.24
N MET A 10 -12.55 -8.68 3.31
CA MET A 10 -13.36 -9.90 3.19
C MET A 10 -14.80 -9.59 2.77
N ARG A 11 -15.36 -8.47 3.23
CA ARG A 11 -16.70 -8.04 2.82
C ARG A 11 -16.77 -7.74 1.32
N LEU A 12 -15.73 -7.11 0.77
CA LEU A 12 -15.61 -6.91 -0.67
C LEU A 12 -15.42 -8.23 -1.42
N ALA A 13 -14.56 -9.12 -0.92
CA ALA A 13 -14.29 -10.42 -1.53
C ALA A 13 -15.52 -11.35 -1.57
N GLN A 14 -16.39 -11.29 -0.55
CA GLN A 14 -17.68 -12.00 -0.54
C GLN A 14 -18.66 -11.40 -1.54
N LYS A 15 -18.72 -10.07 -1.64
CA LYS A 15 -19.63 -9.37 -2.55
C LYS A 15 -19.25 -9.55 -4.03
N TYR A 16 -17.95 -9.62 -4.32
CA TYR A 16 -17.42 -9.75 -5.67
C TYR A 16 -16.60 -11.04 -5.79
N PRO A 17 -17.24 -12.19 -6.11
CA PRO A 17 -16.58 -13.50 -6.09
C PRO A 17 -15.43 -13.62 -7.10
N GLU A 18 -15.51 -12.91 -8.23
CA GLU A 18 -14.48 -12.89 -9.28
C GLU A 18 -13.31 -11.94 -8.98
N MET A 19 -13.40 -11.12 -7.92
CA MET A 19 -12.36 -10.15 -7.57
C MET A 19 -11.05 -10.87 -7.23
N LYS A 20 -9.97 -10.44 -7.89
CA LYS A 20 -8.59 -10.81 -7.57
C LYS A 20 -7.99 -9.79 -6.60
N ILE A 21 -7.27 -10.28 -5.60
CA ILE A 21 -6.54 -9.45 -4.65
C ILE A 21 -5.08 -9.45 -5.05
N VAL A 22 -4.55 -8.27 -5.33
CA VAL A 22 -3.16 -8.06 -5.73
C VAL A 22 -2.34 -7.68 -4.50
N GLY A 23 -1.28 -8.44 -4.23
CA GLY A 23 -0.45 -8.26 -3.04
C GLY A 23 0.87 -9.01 -3.18
N ASN A 24 1.78 -8.84 -2.23
CA ASN A 24 3.01 -9.65 -2.18
C ASN A 24 2.84 -10.89 -1.29
N ALA A 25 3.85 -11.77 -1.26
CA ALA A 25 3.85 -12.97 -0.41
C ALA A 25 3.47 -12.70 1.06
N LYS A 26 3.91 -11.58 1.64
CA LYS A 26 3.59 -11.20 3.03
C LYS A 26 2.14 -10.74 3.18
N THR A 27 1.56 -10.12 2.16
CA THR A 27 0.14 -9.74 2.13
C THR A 27 -0.73 -10.97 2.28
N PHE A 28 -0.47 -12.02 1.50
CA PHE A 28 -1.24 -13.27 1.58
C PHE A 28 -0.98 -14.06 2.85
N THR A 29 0.24 -14.02 3.38
CA THR A 29 0.53 -14.56 4.71
C THR A 29 -0.37 -13.92 5.77
N LEU A 30 -0.45 -12.59 5.79
CA LEU A 30 -1.27 -11.85 6.78
C LEU A 30 -2.78 -12.06 6.56
N ILE A 31 -3.24 -12.14 5.31
CA ILE A 31 -4.63 -12.50 5.00
C ILE A 31 -4.99 -13.85 5.63
N LYS A 32 -4.14 -14.87 5.44
CA LYS A 32 -4.36 -16.21 6.01
C LYS A 32 -4.34 -16.17 7.55
N GLN A 33 -3.52 -15.31 8.15
CA GLN A 33 -3.45 -15.15 9.61
C GLN A 33 -4.66 -14.39 10.19
N PHE A 34 -5.16 -13.35 9.51
CA PHE A 34 -6.29 -12.56 10.00
C PHE A 34 -7.66 -13.17 9.72
N PHE A 35 -7.79 -13.88 8.60
CA PHE A 35 -9.10 -14.36 8.12
C PHE A 35 -9.19 -15.90 8.01
N GLY A 36 -8.08 -16.62 8.19
CA GLY A 36 -8.01 -18.07 8.07
C GLY A 36 -7.51 -18.54 6.69
N THR A 37 -6.96 -19.75 6.63
CA THR A 37 -6.35 -20.33 5.42
C THR A 37 -7.32 -20.58 4.28
N GLY A 38 -8.63 -20.71 4.56
CA GLY A 38 -9.69 -20.90 3.57
C GLY A 38 -10.46 -19.62 3.23
N ALA A 39 -10.03 -18.45 3.70
CA ALA A 39 -10.77 -17.20 3.50
C ALA A 39 -10.86 -16.78 2.02
N LEU A 40 -9.84 -17.14 1.24
CA LEU A 40 -9.72 -16.85 -0.18
C LEU A 40 -9.08 -18.06 -0.87
N SER A 41 -9.57 -18.40 -2.05
CA SER A 41 -8.94 -19.40 -2.91
C SER A 41 -7.67 -18.83 -3.53
N GLU A 42 -6.67 -19.69 -3.77
CA GLU A 42 -5.37 -19.30 -4.31
C GLU A 42 -5.48 -18.63 -5.68
N ASP A 43 -6.45 -19.03 -6.51
CA ASP A 43 -6.68 -18.40 -7.81
C ASP A 43 -7.08 -16.92 -7.68
N ARG A 44 -7.62 -16.50 -6.53
CA ARG A 44 -8.00 -15.12 -6.24
C ARG A 44 -6.85 -14.27 -5.69
N MET A 45 -5.67 -14.86 -5.50
CA MET A 45 -4.47 -14.18 -5.01
C MET A 45 -3.50 -13.95 -6.17
N LEU A 46 -3.31 -12.69 -6.56
CA LEU A 46 -2.30 -12.31 -7.56
C LEU A 46 -1.05 -11.79 -6.85
N GLU A 47 0.00 -12.61 -6.81
CA GLU A 47 1.27 -12.21 -6.22
C GLU A 47 2.07 -11.29 -7.14
N VAL A 48 2.58 -10.20 -6.55
CA VAL A 48 3.48 -9.25 -7.22
C VAL A 48 4.73 -9.02 -6.39
N GLY A 49 5.86 -8.94 -7.08
CA GLY A 49 7.18 -8.63 -6.56
C GLY A 49 7.63 -7.20 -6.84
N GLU A 50 8.92 -6.95 -6.57
CA GLU A 50 9.56 -5.66 -6.84
C GLU A 50 9.60 -5.37 -8.34
N ARG A 51 9.01 -4.25 -8.75
CA ARG A 51 8.92 -3.75 -10.14
C ARG A 51 8.04 -4.58 -11.08
N ASP A 52 7.30 -5.55 -10.57
CA ASP A 52 6.26 -6.21 -11.34
C ASP A 52 5.21 -5.19 -11.77
N THR A 53 4.54 -5.49 -12.88
CA THR A 53 3.53 -4.60 -13.45
C THR A 53 2.22 -5.31 -13.73
N LEU A 54 1.12 -4.59 -13.55
CA LEU A 54 -0.24 -5.03 -13.87
C LEU A 54 -0.88 -4.02 -14.83
N SER A 55 -1.33 -4.51 -15.98
CA SER A 55 -2.15 -3.71 -16.89
C SER A 55 -3.61 -3.75 -16.47
N LEU A 56 -4.25 -2.59 -16.44
CA LEU A 56 -5.68 -2.41 -16.21
C LEU A 56 -6.40 -1.94 -17.49
N GLY A 57 -5.78 -2.16 -18.66
CA GLY A 57 -6.20 -1.59 -19.94
C GLY A 57 -5.37 -0.35 -20.27
N LEU A 58 -5.95 0.84 -20.12
CA LEU A 58 -5.26 2.12 -20.39
C LEU A 58 -4.20 2.46 -19.33
N HIS A 59 -4.44 2.03 -18.10
CA HIS A 59 -3.56 2.30 -16.96
C HIS A 59 -2.63 1.11 -16.71
N ARG A 60 -1.43 1.40 -16.23
CA ARG A 60 -0.45 0.37 -15.87
C ARG A 60 0.12 0.68 -14.50
N LEU A 61 -0.05 -0.27 -13.59
CA LEU A 61 0.52 -0.21 -12.25
C LEU A 61 1.89 -0.87 -12.24
N ARG A 62 2.87 -0.23 -11.61
CA ARG A 62 4.16 -0.80 -11.23
C ARG A 62 4.26 -0.88 -9.72
N PHE A 63 4.54 -2.06 -9.19
CA PHE A 63 4.62 -2.27 -7.75
C PHE A 63 6.06 -2.06 -7.26
N LEU A 64 6.21 -1.38 -6.13
CA LEU A 64 7.50 -1.21 -5.45
C LEU A 64 7.35 -1.65 -4.00
N LEU A 65 8.10 -2.67 -3.61
CA LEU A 65 8.03 -3.18 -2.25
C LEU A 65 8.66 -2.18 -1.29
N ALA A 66 7.96 -1.93 -0.18
CA ALA A 66 8.35 -0.99 0.87
C ALA A 66 8.22 -1.67 2.25
N PRO A 67 8.88 -2.83 2.46
CA PRO A 67 8.71 -3.58 3.69
C PRO A 67 9.14 -2.74 4.90
N MET A 68 8.35 -2.84 5.97
CA MET A 68 8.51 -2.06 7.20
C MET A 68 8.30 -0.55 7.02
N VAL A 69 7.47 -0.12 6.05
CA VAL A 69 7.00 1.28 5.96
C VAL A 69 5.47 1.33 6.13
N HIS A 70 4.88 1.03 7.29
CA HIS A 70 5.51 0.58 8.54
C HIS A 70 5.28 -0.90 8.85
N TRP A 71 4.47 -1.59 8.04
CA TRP A 71 4.19 -3.02 8.18
C TRP A 71 5.04 -3.88 7.21
N PRO A 72 5.27 -5.18 7.52
CA PRO A 72 6.18 -6.03 6.75
C PRO A 72 5.76 -6.27 5.30
N GLU A 73 4.47 -6.23 5.01
CA GLU A 73 3.89 -6.44 3.69
C GLU A 73 3.74 -5.18 2.85
N VAL A 74 4.07 -4.00 3.37
CA VAL A 74 3.77 -2.76 2.64
C VAL A 74 4.46 -2.75 1.28
N MET A 75 3.67 -2.40 0.27
CA MET A 75 4.11 -2.10 -1.08
C MET A 75 3.38 -0.84 -1.57
N THR A 76 4.00 -0.14 -2.49
CA THR A 76 3.38 0.99 -3.21
C THR A 76 3.02 0.57 -4.62
N ALA A 77 2.04 1.25 -5.20
CA ALA A 77 1.70 1.12 -6.62
C ALA A 77 1.91 2.46 -7.30
N TYR A 78 2.73 2.48 -8.34
CA TYR A 78 2.94 3.63 -9.19
C TYR A 78 2.15 3.45 -10.49
N GLU A 79 1.19 4.32 -10.75
CA GLU A 79 0.46 4.35 -12.01
C GLU A 79 1.29 5.13 -13.04
N GLU A 80 1.73 4.44 -14.09
CA GLU A 80 2.73 4.96 -15.03
C GLU A 80 2.19 6.03 -15.98
N THR A 81 0.91 5.97 -16.33
CA THR A 81 0.28 6.83 -17.34
C THR A 81 0.06 8.25 -16.82
N GLU A 82 -0.49 8.38 -15.62
CA GLU A 82 -0.81 9.65 -14.94
C GLU A 82 0.26 10.07 -13.92
N LYS A 83 1.26 9.22 -13.69
CA LYS A 83 2.38 9.46 -12.76
C LYS A 83 1.92 9.62 -11.31
N ILE A 84 0.96 8.78 -10.89
CA ILE A 84 0.37 8.82 -9.55
C ILE A 84 1.01 7.74 -8.68
N LEU A 85 1.43 8.11 -7.46
CA LEU A 85 1.93 7.17 -6.47
C LEU A 85 0.87 6.89 -5.40
N PHE A 86 0.41 5.63 -5.32
CA PHE A 86 -0.35 5.11 -4.20
C PHE A 86 0.62 4.60 -3.14
N SER A 87 0.87 5.41 -2.11
CA SER A 87 1.99 5.24 -1.17
C SER A 87 1.66 4.48 0.12
N ALA A 88 0.42 4.00 0.27
CA ALA A 88 -0.10 3.51 1.56
C ALA A 88 0.12 4.57 2.67
N ASP A 89 0.64 4.17 3.82
CA ASP A 89 0.95 5.04 4.96
C ASP A 89 2.06 6.06 4.70
N ALA A 90 2.96 5.77 3.75
CA ALA A 90 4.04 6.69 3.47
C ALA A 90 3.50 8.04 2.98
N PHE A 91 4.09 9.12 3.49
CA PHE A 91 3.71 10.51 3.20
C PHE A 91 2.33 10.94 3.71
N GLY A 92 1.66 10.11 4.52
CA GLY A 92 0.37 10.42 5.13
C GLY A 92 0.42 11.48 6.24
N ARG A 93 -0.77 11.80 6.76
CA ARG A 93 -0.97 12.58 7.99
C ARG A 93 -2.18 12.08 8.74
N PHE A 94 -2.25 12.39 10.04
CA PHE A 94 -3.51 12.28 10.77
C PHE A 94 -4.52 13.34 10.32
N GLY A 95 -5.78 12.94 10.15
CA GLY A 95 -6.88 13.83 9.85
C GLY A 95 -8.11 13.11 9.31
N SER A 96 -9.24 13.81 9.29
CA SER A 96 -10.41 13.42 8.52
C SER A 96 -10.71 14.47 7.45
N LEU A 97 -11.32 14.02 6.34
CA LEU A 97 -11.68 14.88 5.22
C LEU A 97 -12.63 16.01 5.63
N GLU A 98 -13.60 15.74 6.50
CA GLU A 98 -14.58 16.76 6.89
C GLU A 98 -14.01 17.78 7.89
N ARG A 99 -13.28 17.32 8.91
CA ARG A 99 -12.89 18.17 10.04
C ARG A 99 -11.57 18.89 9.82
N THR A 100 -10.65 18.30 9.06
CA THR A 100 -9.26 18.75 8.98
C THR A 100 -8.78 19.01 7.55
N ALA A 101 -9.67 18.99 6.55
CA ALA A 101 -9.31 19.30 5.16
C ALA A 101 -8.59 20.64 5.04
N ARG A 102 -9.07 21.69 5.75
CA ARG A 102 -8.48 23.04 5.70
C ARG A 102 -7.33 23.25 6.70
N ALA A 103 -7.04 22.27 7.57
CA ALA A 103 -5.95 22.40 8.53
C ALA A 103 -4.60 22.30 7.81
N PRO A 104 -3.58 23.08 8.23
CA PRO A 104 -2.24 22.99 7.66
C PRO A 104 -1.73 21.55 7.60
N TRP A 105 -1.14 21.17 6.48
CA TRP A 105 -0.67 19.80 6.25
C TRP A 105 0.48 19.41 7.19
N ALA A 106 1.50 20.27 7.24
CA ALA A 106 2.80 19.95 7.85
C ALA A 106 2.76 19.59 9.34
N PRO A 107 1.95 20.21 10.22
CA PRO A 107 1.90 19.82 11.64
C PRO A 107 1.45 18.38 11.86
N GLN A 108 0.36 17.95 11.20
CA GLN A 108 -0.14 16.58 11.35
C GLN A 108 0.73 15.56 10.61
N ALA A 109 1.31 15.93 9.46
CA ALA A 109 2.26 15.07 8.76
C ALA A 109 3.53 14.84 9.58
N ARG A 110 4.07 15.88 10.24
CA ARG A 110 5.19 15.74 11.19
C ARG A 110 4.84 14.85 12.36
N ARG A 111 3.67 15.08 12.99
CA ARG A 111 3.20 14.22 14.08
C ARG A 111 3.09 12.77 13.64
N TYR A 112 2.48 12.50 12.49
CA TYR A 112 2.36 11.15 11.93
C TYR A 112 3.74 10.53 11.68
N TYR A 113 4.63 11.25 11.01
CA TYR A 113 5.98 10.80 10.74
C TYR A 113 6.72 10.44 12.03
N TYR A 114 6.78 11.33 13.03
CA TYR A 114 7.53 11.05 14.25
C TYR A 114 6.99 9.85 15.05
N ASN A 115 5.68 9.63 15.04
CA ASN A 115 5.07 8.59 15.87
C ASN A 115 4.98 7.22 15.19
N ILE A 116 4.91 7.17 13.86
CA ILE A 116 4.62 5.94 13.11
C ILE A 116 5.81 5.57 12.21
N VAL A 117 6.08 6.41 11.23
CA VAL A 117 7.01 6.08 10.12
C VAL A 117 8.48 6.38 10.47
N GLY A 118 8.73 7.26 11.43
CA GLY A 118 10.05 7.83 11.71
C GLY A 118 11.08 6.79 12.17
N LYS A 119 10.66 5.75 12.87
CA LYS A 119 11.50 4.59 13.22
C LYS A 119 12.04 3.86 11.98
N TYR A 120 11.34 3.97 10.87
CA TYR A 120 11.64 3.32 9.60
C TYR A 120 12.25 4.28 8.56
N GLY A 121 12.90 5.35 9.03
CA GLY A 121 13.49 6.37 8.16
C GLY A 121 14.43 5.81 7.09
N ALA A 122 15.22 4.78 7.41
CA ALA A 122 16.11 4.14 6.42
C ALA A 122 15.33 3.46 5.28
N GLN A 123 14.23 2.78 5.61
CA GLN A 123 13.35 2.11 4.67
C GLN A 123 12.61 3.13 3.79
N VAL A 124 12.16 4.24 4.38
CA VAL A 124 11.57 5.37 3.63
C VAL A 124 12.59 5.95 2.65
N GLN A 125 13.83 6.18 3.08
CA GLN A 125 14.88 6.67 2.19
C GLN A 125 15.20 5.69 1.06
N ALA A 126 15.20 4.38 1.34
CA ALA A 126 15.37 3.36 0.32
C ALA A 126 14.22 3.40 -0.71
N LEU A 127 12.97 3.54 -0.26
CA LEU A 127 11.81 3.70 -1.14
C LEU A 127 11.91 4.97 -2.01
N LEU A 128 12.32 6.10 -1.43
CA LEU A 128 12.51 7.35 -2.19
C LEU A 128 13.56 7.19 -3.30
N LYS A 129 14.69 6.53 -3.00
CA LYS A 129 15.75 6.26 -3.99
C LYS A 129 15.30 5.37 -5.14
N LYS A 130 14.34 4.47 -4.91
CA LYS A 130 13.74 3.64 -5.98
C LYS A 130 12.90 4.47 -6.96
N ASN A 131 12.26 5.52 -6.45
CA ASN A 131 11.33 6.38 -7.19
C ASN A 131 12.01 7.59 -7.84
N THR A 132 13.26 7.89 -7.52
CA THR A 132 14.00 8.96 -8.20
C THR A 132 14.36 8.49 -9.62
N PRO A 133 13.92 9.19 -10.68
CA PRO A 133 14.46 8.97 -12.01
C PRO A 133 15.97 9.12 -11.92
N ARG A 134 16.74 8.17 -12.44
CA ARG A 134 18.15 8.42 -12.75
C ARG A 134 18.15 9.45 -13.86
N TRP A 135 18.17 10.73 -13.50
CA TRP A 135 18.50 11.81 -14.43
C TRP A 135 19.97 11.59 -14.83
N ARG A 136 20.16 10.99 -16.00
CA ARG A 136 21.39 11.03 -16.78
C ARG A 136 21.05 11.70 -18.10
#